data_AF-A0A3C0VZE8-F1
#
_entry.id   AF-A0A3C0VZE8-F1
#
_cell.length_a   1.000
_cell.length_b   1.000
_cell.length_c   1.000
_cell.angle_alpha   90.00
_cell.angle_beta   90.00
_cell.angle_gamma   90.00
#
_symmetry.space_group_name_H-M   'P 1'
#
loop_
_entity.id
_entity.type
_entity.pdbx_description
1 polymer ?
#
loop_
_entity_poly.entity_id
_entity_poly.type
_entity_poly.pdbx_seq_one_letter_code
_entity_poly.pdbx_strand_id
1 'polypeptide(L)' 'MEEIVPKFNYIVVVILMMTGLWSMLAQSNLIKKCIGMAIFQTGIILFFISIGAKNNASIPIVAKEPLG' A
#
# COMPACT_ATOMS: atom_id res chain seq x y z
N MET A 1 21.85 11.59 0.03
CA MET A 1 20.87 11.29 1.10
C MET A 1 19.46 11.02 0.54
N GLU A 2 19.33 10.55 -0.71
CA GLU A 2 18.04 10.39 -1.42
C GLU A 2 17.61 8.93 -1.62
N GLU A 3 18.44 7.94 -1.28
CA GLU A 3 18.14 6.52 -1.53
C GLU A 3 17.54 5.77 -0.32
N ILE A 4 17.40 6.43 0.83
CA ILE A 4 16.95 5.78 2.09
C ILE A 4 15.42 5.77 2.21
N VAL A 5 14.76 6.81 1.69
CA VAL A 5 13.30 6.97 1.73
C VAL A 5 12.53 5.87 0.99
N PRO A 6 12.89 5.47 -0.25
CA PRO A 6 12.16 4.40 -0.95
C PRO A 6 12.30 3.04 -0.26
N LYS A 7 13.46 2.75 0.35
CA LYS A 7 13.67 1.53 1.14
C LYS A 7 12.80 1.50 2.39
N PHE A 8 12.66 2.62 3.10
CA PHE A 8 11.85 2.66 4.32
C PHE A 8 10.36 2.48 4.04
N ASN A 9 9.81 3.18 3.03
CA ASN A 9 8.39 3.07 2.70
C ASN A 9 8.02 1.65 2.25
N TYR A 10 8.89 1.03 1.44
CA TYR A 10 8.70 -0.35 1.00
C TYR A 10 8.72 -1.35 2.17
N ILE A 11 9.68 -1.20 3.11
CA ILE A 11 9.78 -2.07 4.30
C ILE A 11 8.55 -1.92 5.20
N VAL A 12 8.08 -0.69 5.42
CA VAL A 12 6.87 -0.42 6.24
C VAL A 12 5.65 -1.11 5.63
N VAL A 13 5.46 -1.02 4.31
CA VAL A 13 4.35 -1.68 3.63
C VAL A 13 4.45 -3.20 3.71
N VAL A 14 5.65 -3.77 3.59
CA VAL A 14 5.86 -5.22 3.71
C VAL A 14 5.53 -5.72 5.13
N ILE A 15 5.96 -5.00 6.17
CA ILE A 15 5.61 -5.32 7.57
C ILE A 15 4.10 -5.21 7.81
N LEU A 16 3.45 -4.20 7.22
CA LEU A 16 2.01 -4.01 7.30
C LEU A 16 1.26 -5.20 6.66
N MET A 17 1.67 -5.64 5.47
CA MET A 17 1.08 -6.81 4.81
C MET A 17 1.29 -8.10 5.61
N MET A 18 2.48 -8.32 6.16
CA MET A 18 2.77 -9.49 7.03
C MET A 18 1.90 -9.49 8.30
N THR A 19 1.67 -8.32 8.90
CA THR A 19 0.80 -8.18 10.08
C THR A 19 -0.67 -8.47 9.74
N GLY A 20 -1.15 -8.00 8.58
CA GLY A 20 -2.50 -8.31 8.08
C GLY A 20 -2.71 -9.81 7.86
N LEU A 21 -1.73 -10.48 7.23
CA LEU A 21 -1.76 -11.92 7.01
C LEU A 21 -1.73 -12.71 8.33
N TRP A 22 -0.88 -12.29 9.27
CA TRP A 22 -0.79 -12.90 10.60
C TRP A 22 -2.11 -12.80 11.37
N SER A 23 -2.75 -11.63 11.36
CA SER A 23 -4.04 -11.43 12.05
C SER A 23 -5.18 -12.26 11.45
N MET A 24 -5.11 -12.58 10.15
CA MET A 24 -6.10 -13.43 9.47
C MET A 24 -5.91 -14.92 9.80
N LEU A 25 -4.67 -15.39 9.96
CA LEU A 25 -4.37 -16.81 10.23
C LEU A 25 -4.41 -17.16 11.73
N ALA A 26 -3.89 -16.29 12.60
CA ALA A 26 -3.65 -16.61 14.02
C ALA A 26 -4.90 -16.50 14.92
N GLN A 27 -5.96 -15.83 14.46
CA GLN A 27 -7.15 -15.56 15.28
C GLN A 27 -8.20 -16.68 15.14
N SER A 28 -8.65 -17.24 16.28
CA SER A 28 -9.78 -18.17 16.33
C SER A 28 -11.13 -17.44 16.18
N ASN A 29 -11.19 -16.17 16.57
CA ASN A 29 -12.39 -15.34 16.49
C ASN A 29 -12.60 -14.73 15.09
N LEU A 30 -13.80 -14.93 14.54
CA LEU A 30 -14.17 -14.44 13.20
C LEU A 30 -14.11 -12.91 13.08
N ILE A 31 -14.46 -12.18 14.13
CA ILE A 31 -14.42 -10.70 14.14
C ILE A 31 -12.99 -10.18 13.96
N LYS A 32 -12.03 -10.77 14.68
CA LYS A 32 -10.62 -10.39 14.57
C LYS A 32 -10.02 -10.80 13.22
N LYS A 33 -10.53 -11.87 12.60
CA LYS A 33 -10.21 -12.23 11.21
C LYS A 33 -10.75 -11.22 10.20
N CYS A 34 -11.99 -10.74 10.34
CA CYS A 34 -12.54 -9.70 9.47
C CYS A 34 -11.76 -8.38 9.56
N ILE A 35 -11.35 -7.98 10.76
CA ILE A 35 -10.49 -6.80 10.95
C ILE A 35 -9.13 -7.02 10.27
N GLY A 36 -8.53 -8.20 10.44
CA GLY A 36 -7.28 -8.56 9.74
C GLY A 36 -7.42 -8.53 8.21
N MET A 37 -8.56 -8.98 7.68
CA MET A 37 -8.85 -8.95 6.24
C MET A 37 -8.97 -7.52 5.70
N ALA A 38 -9.62 -6.61 6.43
CA ALA A 38 -9.70 -5.20 6.06
C ALA A 38 -8.32 -4.50 6.09
N ILE A 39 -7.50 -4.83 7.08
CA ILE A 39 -6.11 -4.33 7.19
C ILE A 39 -5.25 -4.87 6.03
N PHE A 40 -5.42 -6.14 5.66
CA PHE A 40 -4.71 -6.72 4.53
C PHE A 40 -5.10 -6.04 3.21
N GLN A 41 -6.39 -5.80 2.98
CA GLN A 41 -6.87 -5.12 1.78
C GLN A 41 -6.33 -3.69 1.66
N THR A 42 -6.38 -2.92 2.75
CA THR A 42 -5.80 -1.56 2.77
C THR A 42 -4.28 -1.56 2.59
N GLY A 43 -3.59 -2.57 3.12
CA GLY A 43 -2.16 -2.79 2.89
C GLY A 43 -1.80 -3.01 1.42
N ILE A 44 -2.60 -3.80 0.67
CA ILE A 44 -2.40 -4.01 -0.77
C ILE A 44 -2.53 -2.68 -1.54
N ILE A 45 -3.53 -1.87 -1.21
CA ILE A 45 -3.73 -0.56 -1.84
C ILE A 45 -2.50 0.33 -1.63
N LEU A 46 -2.01 0.41 -0.39
CA LEU A 46 -0.80 1.18 -0.07
C LEU A 46 0.45 0.62 -0.75
N PHE A 47 0.56 -0.69 -0.95
CA PHE A 47 1.64 -1.32 -1.70
C PHE A 47 1.66 -0.91 -3.17
N PHE A 48 0.49 -0.94 -3.82
CA PHE A 48 0.39 -0.48 -5.20
C PHE A 48 0.69 1.01 -5.34
N ILE A 49 0.21 1.84 -4.40
CA ILE A 49 0.54 3.28 -4.37
C ILE A 49 2.04 3.48 -4.19
N SER A 50 2.68 2.75 -3.27
CA SER A 50 4.11 2.87 -2.99
C SER A 50 4.98 2.44 -4.18
N ILE A 51 4.54 1.48 -4.99
CA ILE A 51 5.24 1.07 -6.23
C ILE A 51 4.95 2.05 -7.38
N GLY A 52 3.72 2.55 -7.46
CA GLY A 52 3.28 3.48 -8.52
C GLY A 52 3.76 4.92 -8.32
N ALA A 53 4.11 5.30 -7.10
CA ALA A 53 4.63 6.63 -6.78
C ALA A 53 6.01 6.84 -7.43
N LYS A 54 6.06 7.72 -8.43
CA LYS A 54 7.31 8.17 -9.08
C LYS A 54 7.58 9.63 -8.76
N ASN A 55 8.83 9.93 -8.42
CA ASN A 55 9.29 11.32 -8.26
C ASN A 55 9.22 12.02 -9.62
N ASN A 56 8.46 13.12 -9.72
CA ASN A 56 8.09 13.87 -10.93
C ASN A 56 6.91 13.33 -11.77
N ALA A 57 6.03 12.50 -11.19
CA ALA A 57 4.77 12.17 -11.84
C ALA A 57 3.76 13.34 -11.76
N SER A 58 3.31 13.84 -12.92
CA SER A 58 2.18 14.77 -12.99
C SER A 58 0.89 14.10 -12.53
N ILE A 59 0.08 14.83 -11.77
CA ILE A 59 -1.23 14.36 -11.28
C ILE A 59 -2.08 13.98 -12.51
N PRO A 60 -2.57 12.74 -12.63
CA PRO A 60 -3.27 12.25 -13.82
C PRO A 60 -4.71 12.77 -13.92
N ILE A 61 -4.95 14.00 -13.46
CA ILE A 61 -6.23 14.70 -13.52
C ILE A 61 -6.18 15.72 -14.66
N VAL A 62 -5.00 16.27 -14.98
CA VAL A 62 -4.80 17.05 -16.21
C VAL A 62 -4.47 16.06 -17.32
N ALA A 63 -5.51 15.41 -17.85
CA ALA A 63 -5.41 14.89 -19.21
C ALA A 63 -5.02 16.10 -20.05
N LYS A 64 -3.85 16.05 -20.68
CA LYS A 64 -3.46 17.04 -21.68
C LYS A 64 -4.52 16.95 -22.76
N GLU A 65 -5.52 17.82 -22.68
CA GLU A 65 -6.55 17.98 -23.70
C GLU A 65 -5.79 18.24 -25.00
N PRO A 66 -5.85 17.32 -25.98
CA PRO A 66 -5.30 17.62 -27.28
C PRO A 66 -6.22 18.67 -27.89
N LEU A 67 -5.81 19.93 -27.79
CA LEU A 67 -6.33 20.99 -28.66
C LEU A 67 -5.90 20.63 -30.08
N GLY A 68 -6.80 19.99 -30.81
CA GLY A 68 -6.67 19.58 -32.21
C GLY A 68 -7.93 18.88 -32.68
#